data_AF-J9FLS6-F1
#
_entry.id   AF-J9FLS6-F1
#
_cell.length_a   1.000
_cell.length_b   1.000
_cell.length_c   1.000
_cell.angle_alpha   90.00
_cell.angle_beta   90.00
_cell.angle_gamma   90.00
#
_symmetry.space_group_name_H-M   'P 1'
#
loop_
_entity.id
_entity.type
_entity.pdbx_description
1 polymer ?
#
loop_
_entity_poly.entity_id
_entity_poly.type
_entity_poly.pdbx_seq_one_letter_code
_entity_poly.pdbx_strand_id
1 'polypeptide(L)'
;MPVIADAPVTDAGPMTGWLTASLIAISRWTGIMGDIAATRFAACLLFALTTAGLWYGTWHLARRPEAQPIAFAFGGEASPRDYGRVVADSAVLLFVSTFGILTRQHEALPDTALLTMGALVFYGLTFGLRRPLLGAFIAGVAAGAAIISTTLFAGCWLLV
;
A
#
# COMPACT_ATOMS: atom_id res chain seq x y z
N MET A 1 17.22 -0.08 -16.56
CA MET A 1 16.39 1.14 -16.52
C MET A 1 15.23 0.95 -17.49
N PRO A 2 13.99 1.35 -17.15
CA PRO A 2 12.89 1.34 -18.12
C PRO A 2 13.23 2.29 -19.30
N VAL A 3 13.01 1.81 -20.51
CA VAL A 3 13.26 2.52 -21.77
C VAL A 3 11.93 2.64 -22.50
N ILE A 4 11.59 3.85 -22.94
CA ILE A 4 10.39 4.13 -23.74
C ILE A 4 10.88 4.80 -25.03
N ALA A 5 10.54 4.23 -26.19
CA ALA A 5 10.94 4.76 -27.50
C ALA A 5 12.46 5.05 -27.61
N ASP A 6 13.30 4.10 -27.18
CA ASP A 6 14.77 4.17 -27.17
C ASP A 6 15.39 5.29 -26.32
N ALA A 7 14.58 6.01 -25.53
CA ALA A 7 15.05 6.95 -24.53
C ALA A 7 14.96 6.35 -23.11
N PRO A 8 16.02 6.47 -22.29
CA PRO A 8 15.95 6.09 -20.89
C PRO A 8 15.02 7.05 -20.13
N VAL A 9 14.06 6.51 -19.39
CA VAL A 9 13.23 7.30 -18.48
C VAL A 9 14.02 7.54 -17.20
N THR A 10 14.29 8.81 -16.89
CA THR A 10 15.10 9.22 -15.73
C THR A 10 14.34 10.04 -14.69
N ASP A 11 13.13 10.51 -15.03
CA ASP A 11 12.31 11.37 -14.15
C ASP A 11 11.73 10.63 -12.93
N ALA A 12 11.66 9.29 -12.99
CA ALA A 12 11.11 8.46 -11.92
C ALA A 12 11.93 7.19 -11.71
N GLY A 13 11.82 6.62 -10.51
CA GLY A 13 12.51 5.39 -10.13
C GLY A 13 12.04 4.18 -10.95
N PRO A 14 12.91 3.18 -11.15
CA PRO A 14 12.64 2.07 -12.06
C PRO A 14 11.61 1.06 -11.54
N MET A 15 11.24 1.10 -10.24
CA MET A 15 10.48 0.02 -9.61
C MET A 15 9.15 -0.25 -10.32
N THR A 16 8.36 0.80 -10.60
CA THR A 16 7.05 0.64 -11.23
C THR A 16 7.16 0.06 -12.64
N GLY A 17 8.18 0.48 -13.39
CA GLY A 17 8.48 -0.08 -14.70
C GLY A 17 8.85 -1.57 -14.62
N TRP A 18 9.69 -1.95 -13.66
CA TRP A 18 10.06 -3.35 -13.44
C TRP A 18 8.89 -4.22 -12.99
N LEU A 19 8.05 -3.73 -12.10
CA LEU A 19 6.84 -4.42 -11.67
C LEU A 19 5.93 -4.71 -12.87
N THR A 20 5.58 -3.68 -13.64
CA THR A 20 4.73 -3.82 -14.82
C THR A 20 5.36 -4.73 -15.88
N ALA A 21 6.66 -4.57 -16.16
CA ALA A 21 7.37 -5.40 -17.13
C ALA A 21 7.42 -6.88 -16.70
N SER A 22 7.60 -7.16 -15.40
CA SER A 22 7.59 -8.53 -14.88
C SER A 22 6.22 -9.19 -15.04
N LEU A 23 5.14 -8.45 -14.80
CA LEU A 23 3.77 -8.94 -14.99
C LEU A 23 3.45 -9.18 -16.46
N ILE A 24 3.90 -8.30 -17.36
CA ILE A 24 3.79 -8.53 -18.82
C ILE A 24 4.59 -9.77 -19.23
N ALA A 25 5.81 -9.94 -18.73
CA ALA A 25 6.63 -11.11 -19.06
C ALA A 25 5.98 -12.43 -18.60
N ILE A 26 5.46 -12.46 -17.37
CA ILE A 26 4.71 -13.62 -16.83
C ILE A 26 3.44 -13.85 -17.66
N SER A 27 2.72 -12.80 -18.02
CA SER A 27 1.53 -12.87 -18.84
C SER A 27 1.82 -13.48 -20.22
N ARG A 28 2.91 -13.07 -20.87
CA ARG A 28 3.35 -13.62 -22.16
C ARG A 28 3.77 -15.08 -22.05
N TRP A 29 4.42 -15.46 -20.95
CA TRP A 29 4.84 -16.84 -20.72
C TRP A 29 3.65 -17.78 -20.46
N THR A 30 2.67 -17.32 -19.69
CA THR A 30 1.49 -18.11 -19.30
C THR A 30 0.34 -18.06 -20.30
N GLY A 31 0.29 -17.02 -21.16
CA GLY A 31 -0.80 -16.78 -22.10
C GLY A 31 -2.14 -16.39 -21.45
N ILE A 32 -2.16 -16.11 -20.15
CA ILE A 32 -3.41 -15.89 -19.39
C ILE A 32 -4.08 -14.56 -19.77
N MET A 33 -3.29 -13.54 -20.12
CA MET A 33 -3.79 -12.20 -20.43
C MET A 33 -2.95 -11.50 -21.50
N GLY A 34 -3.48 -10.42 -22.09
CA GLY A 34 -2.75 -9.56 -23.03
C GLY A 34 -1.95 -8.47 -22.31
N ASP A 35 -0.98 -7.87 -23.00
CA ASP A 35 -0.05 -6.87 -22.40
C ASP A 35 -0.77 -5.67 -21.72
N ILE A 36 -1.85 -5.17 -22.33
CA ILE A 36 -2.66 -4.09 -21.76
C ILE A 36 -3.35 -4.54 -20.46
N ALA A 37 -3.87 -5.78 -20.46
CA ALA A 37 -4.52 -6.34 -19.27
C ALA A 37 -3.51 -6.56 -18.14
N ALA A 38 -2.30 -7.02 -18.45
CA ALA A 38 -1.22 -7.17 -17.46
C ALA A 38 -0.83 -5.84 -16.81
N THR A 39 -0.80 -4.75 -17.60
CA THR A 39 -0.52 -3.40 -17.07
C THR A 39 -1.61 -2.91 -16.13
N ARG A 40 -2.89 -3.10 -16.50
CA ARG A 40 -4.03 -2.76 -15.63
C ARG A 40 -4.07 -3.63 -14.39
N PHE A 41 -3.70 -4.90 -14.52
CA PHE A 41 -3.59 -5.81 -13.40
C PHE A 41 -2.52 -5.34 -12.40
N ALA A 42 -1.38 -4.83 -12.87
CA ALA A 42 -0.37 -4.21 -12.02
C ALA A 42 -0.94 -3.04 -11.19
N ALA A 43 -1.73 -2.17 -11.82
CA ALA A 43 -2.39 -1.06 -11.14
C ALA A 43 -3.40 -1.56 -10.08
N CYS A 44 -4.23 -2.55 -10.44
CA CYS A 44 -5.16 -3.18 -9.49
C CYS A 44 -4.44 -3.85 -8.32
N LEU A 45 -3.29 -4.49 -8.56
CA LEU A 45 -2.47 -5.11 -7.52
C LEU A 45 -1.95 -4.06 -6.53
N LEU A 46 -1.38 -2.96 -7.03
CA LEU A 46 -0.90 -1.85 -6.19
C LEU A 46 -2.05 -1.24 -5.37
N PHE A 47 -3.21 -1.03 -5.98
CA PHE A 47 -4.39 -0.54 -5.28
C PHE A 47 -4.87 -1.51 -4.19
N ALA A 48 -4.93 -2.81 -4.48
CA ALA A 48 -5.30 -3.84 -3.51
C ALA A 48 -4.30 -3.92 -2.35
N LEU A 49 -3.00 -3.82 -2.62
CA LEU A 49 -1.97 -3.78 -1.58
C LEU A 49 -2.08 -2.52 -0.71
N THR A 50 -2.37 -1.37 -1.31
CA THR A 50 -2.56 -0.10 -0.59
C THR A 50 -3.73 -0.19 0.37
N THR A 51 -4.89 -0.63 -0.14
CA THR A 51 -6.11 -0.78 0.66
C THR A 51 -5.96 -1.86 1.73
N ALA A 52 -5.32 -2.99 1.43
CA ALA A 52 -5.01 -4.02 2.43
C ALA A 52 -4.07 -3.50 3.52
N GLY A 53 -2.98 -2.82 3.16
CA GLY A 53 -2.03 -2.23 4.13
C GLY A 53 -2.72 -1.24 5.06
N LEU A 54 -3.57 -0.38 4.51
CA LEU A 54 -4.35 0.57 5.29
C LEU A 54 -5.36 -0.13 6.20
N TRP A 55 -6.12 -1.11 5.67
CA TRP A 55 -7.11 -1.86 6.43
C TRP A 55 -6.47 -2.62 7.59
N TYR A 56 -5.41 -3.39 7.34
CA TYR A 56 -4.75 -4.16 8.38
C TYR A 56 -4.05 -3.24 9.39
N GLY A 57 -3.40 -2.17 8.93
CA GLY A 57 -2.71 -1.24 9.84
C GLY A 57 -3.67 -0.55 10.81
N THR A 58 -4.78 -0.02 10.28
CA THR A 58 -5.85 0.58 11.08
C THR A 58 -6.55 -0.44 11.97
N TRP A 59 -6.81 -1.66 11.47
CA TRP A 59 -7.38 -2.74 12.28
C TRP A 59 -6.47 -3.16 13.45
N HIS A 60 -5.15 -3.18 13.25
CA HIS A 60 -4.19 -3.45 14.32
C HIS A 60 -4.20 -2.35 15.39
N LEU A 61 -4.28 -1.09 14.96
CA LEU A 61 -4.29 0.08 15.84
C LEU A 61 -5.61 0.21 16.59
N ALA A 62 -6.76 0.07 15.92
CA ALA A 62 -8.08 0.21 16.53
C ALA A 62 -8.35 -0.84 17.63
N ARG A 63 -7.67 -1.98 17.59
CA ARG A 63 -7.75 -3.05 18.61
C ARG A 63 -6.90 -2.80 19.86
N ARG A 64 -6.15 -1.71 19.90
CA ARG A 64 -5.33 -1.33 21.05
C ARG A 64 -6.23 -0.82 22.19
N PRO A 65 -5.95 -1.17 23.46
CA PRO A 65 -6.75 -0.69 24.60
C PRO A 65 -6.93 0.83 24.62
N GLU A 66 -5.92 1.56 24.16
CA GLU A 66 -5.89 3.03 24.12
C GLU A 66 -6.86 3.63 23.10
N ALA A 67 -7.27 2.85 22.08
CA ALA A 67 -8.15 3.27 20.99
C ALA A 67 -9.57 2.67 21.11
N GLN A 68 -9.85 1.89 22.16
CA GLN A 68 -11.17 1.32 22.38
C GLN A 68 -12.18 2.39 22.86
N PRO A 69 -13.47 2.25 22.53
CA PRO A 69 -14.50 3.11 23.07
C PRO A 69 -14.53 3.00 24.61
N ILE A 70 -14.88 4.10 25.28
CA ILE A 70 -15.04 4.13 26.73
C ILE A 70 -16.21 3.23 27.12
N ALA A 71 -16.02 2.49 28.22
CA ALA A 71 -17.04 1.59 28.71
C ALA A 71 -18.35 2.32 29.03
N PHE A 72 -19.47 1.82 28.51
CA PHE A 72 -20.78 2.41 28.76
C PHE A 72 -21.30 1.95 30.13
N ALA A 73 -21.91 2.88 30.88
CA ALA A 73 -22.42 2.62 32.23
C ALA A 73 -23.45 1.48 32.31
N PHE A 74 -24.06 1.10 31.18
CA PHE A 74 -25.11 0.07 31.09
C PHE A 74 -24.73 -1.10 30.17
N GLY A 75 -23.48 -1.19 29.72
CA GLY A 75 -23.04 -2.19 28.74
C GLY A 75 -23.54 -1.93 27.32
N GLY A 76 -23.30 -2.88 26.40
CA GLY A 76 -23.67 -2.75 24.97
C GLY A 76 -22.51 -2.27 24.07
N GLU A 77 -21.29 -2.28 24.59
CA GLU A 77 -20.10 -1.94 23.83
C GLU A 77 -19.83 -2.96 22.71
N ALA A 78 -19.39 -2.46 21.55
CA ALA A 78 -18.95 -3.34 20.48
C ALA A 78 -17.72 -4.15 20.92
N SER A 79 -17.64 -5.40 20.49
CA SER A 79 -16.44 -6.20 20.74
C SER A 79 -15.22 -5.48 20.13
N PRO A 80 -14.02 -5.53 20.76
CA PRO A 80 -12.84 -4.88 20.21
C PRO A 80 -12.50 -5.29 18.77
N ARG A 81 -12.88 -6.52 18.40
CA ARG A 81 -12.71 -7.04 17.04
C ARG A 81 -13.66 -6.39 16.04
N ASP A 82 -14.93 -6.26 16.40
CA ASP A 82 -15.95 -5.72 15.50
C ASP A 82 -15.80 -4.20 15.37
N TYR A 83 -15.50 -3.51 16.48
CA TYR A 83 -15.10 -2.11 16.46
C TYR A 83 -13.90 -1.89 15.53
N GLY A 84 -12.84 -2.68 15.69
CA GLY A 84 -11.66 -2.56 14.85
C GLY A 84 -11.91 -2.79 13.36
N ARG A 85 -12.85 -3.68 13.00
CA ARG A 85 -13.26 -3.90 11.60
C ARG A 85 -13.99 -2.69 11.03
N VAL A 86 -14.96 -2.15 11.77
CA VAL A 86 -15.71 -0.95 11.36
C VAL A 86 -14.79 0.25 11.16
N VAL A 87 -13.82 0.46 12.07
CA VAL A 87 -12.83 1.54 11.93
C VAL A 87 -11.95 1.33 10.70
N ALA A 88 -11.49 0.09 10.45
CA ALA A 88 -10.67 -0.23 9.29
C ALA A 88 -11.42 -0.08 7.96
N ASP A 89 -12.68 -0.54 7.91
CA ASP A 89 -13.55 -0.36 6.74
C ASP A 89 -13.77 1.14 6.47
N SER A 90 -14.03 1.93 7.51
CA SER A 90 -14.18 3.39 7.40
C SER A 90 -12.92 4.06 6.85
N ALA A 91 -11.73 3.62 7.28
CA ALA A 91 -10.47 4.17 6.80
C ALA A 91 -10.24 3.85 5.31
N VAL A 92 -10.54 2.62 4.86
CA VAL A 92 -10.47 2.25 3.45
C VAL A 92 -11.48 3.05 2.63
N LEU A 93 -12.72 3.19 3.11
CA LEU A 93 -13.74 3.98 2.40
C LEU A 93 -13.32 5.44 2.26
N LEU A 94 -12.79 6.06 3.32
CA LEU A 94 -12.28 7.44 3.27
C LEU A 94 -11.10 7.58 2.32
N PHE A 95 -10.20 6.60 2.30
CA PHE A 95 -9.11 6.54 1.34
C PHE A 95 -9.62 6.48 -0.10
N VAL A 96 -10.57 5.59 -0.39
CA VAL A 96 -11.19 5.46 -1.72
C VAL A 96 -11.93 6.74 -2.11
N SER A 97 -12.67 7.35 -1.20
CA SER A 97 -13.38 8.62 -1.46
C SER A 97 -12.44 9.78 -1.75
N THR A 98 -11.25 9.81 -1.15
CA THR A 98 -10.29 10.91 -1.33
C THR A 98 -9.35 10.64 -2.51
N PHE A 99 -8.60 9.55 -2.44
CA PHE A 99 -7.57 9.22 -3.42
C PHE A 99 -8.13 8.58 -4.69
N GLY A 100 -9.26 7.88 -4.60
CA GLY A 100 -9.92 7.30 -5.78
C GLY A 100 -10.44 8.35 -6.76
N ILE A 101 -10.69 9.57 -6.30
CA ILE A 101 -11.07 10.71 -7.15
C ILE A 101 -9.84 11.50 -7.61
N LEU A 102 -8.85 11.69 -6.72
CA LEU A 102 -7.71 12.58 -6.97
C LEU A 102 -6.57 11.94 -7.78
N THR A 103 -6.43 10.61 -7.74
CA THR A 103 -5.26 9.93 -8.33
C THR A 103 -5.64 8.97 -9.45
N ARG A 104 -4.76 8.83 -10.45
CA ARG A 104 -4.88 7.84 -11.53
C ARG A 104 -4.50 6.43 -11.03
N GLN A 105 -5.17 5.94 -9.99
CA GLN A 105 -4.92 4.61 -9.41
C GLN A 105 -5.15 3.44 -10.38
N HIS A 106 -5.86 3.68 -11.47
CA HIS A 106 -6.07 2.71 -12.55
C HIS A 106 -4.86 2.59 -13.50
N GLU A 107 -3.83 3.41 -13.30
CA GLU A 107 -2.57 3.38 -14.03
C GLU A 107 -1.41 3.02 -13.08
N ALA A 108 -0.49 2.17 -13.56
CA ALA A 108 0.70 1.77 -12.81
C ALA A 108 1.78 2.87 -12.93
N LEU A 109 1.58 3.96 -12.20
CA LEU A 109 2.46 5.12 -12.13
C LEU A 109 3.46 5.03 -10.95
N PRO A 110 4.58 5.77 -10.99
CA PRO A 110 5.49 5.90 -9.85
C PRO A 110 4.80 6.36 -8.57
N ASP A 111 3.85 7.30 -8.69
CA ASP A 111 3.12 7.85 -7.54
C ASP A 111 2.22 6.81 -6.87
N THR A 112 1.58 5.93 -7.65
CA THR A 112 0.71 4.87 -7.09
C THR A 112 1.54 3.79 -6.40
N ALA A 113 2.73 3.50 -6.91
CA ALA A 113 3.69 2.64 -6.24
C ALA A 113 4.20 3.26 -4.91
N LEU A 114 4.55 4.56 -4.90
CA LEU A 114 4.96 5.26 -3.69
C LEU A 114 3.85 5.25 -2.62
N LEU A 115 2.61 5.51 -3.02
CA LEU A 115 1.45 5.43 -2.12
C LEU A 115 1.28 4.03 -1.54
N THR A 116 1.45 2.99 -2.36
CA THR A 116 1.41 1.59 -1.91
C THR A 116 2.50 1.30 -0.89
N MET A 117 3.73 1.74 -1.16
CA MET A 117 4.85 1.55 -0.23
C MET A 117 4.61 2.30 1.09
N GLY A 118 4.07 3.53 1.04
CA GLY A 118 3.69 4.28 2.25
C GLY A 118 2.64 3.55 3.10
N ALA A 119 1.62 2.95 2.47
CA ALA A 119 0.63 2.14 3.18
C ALA A 119 1.25 0.87 3.80
N LEU A 120 2.22 0.24 3.13
CA LEU A 120 2.95 -0.91 3.66
C LEU A 120 3.90 -0.53 4.81
N VAL A 121 4.53 0.66 4.76
CA VAL A 121 5.29 1.20 5.90
C VAL A 121 4.37 1.40 7.09
N PHE A 122 3.21 2.05 6.91
CA PHE A 122 2.21 2.22 7.97
C PHE A 122 1.75 0.87 8.56
N TYR A 123 1.48 -0.12 7.72
CA TYR A 123 1.19 -1.48 8.17
C TYR A 123 2.35 -2.09 8.96
N GLY A 124 3.59 -1.97 8.48
CA GLY A 124 4.78 -2.47 9.17
C GLY A 124 4.97 -1.84 10.55
N LEU A 125 4.78 -0.53 10.68
CA LEU A 125 4.88 0.20 11.95
C LEU A 125 3.81 -0.25 12.95
N THR A 126 2.55 -0.34 12.52
CA THR A 126 1.43 -0.79 13.38
C THR A 126 1.56 -2.26 13.78
N PHE A 127 2.07 -3.12 12.88
CA PHE A 127 2.38 -4.51 13.19
C PHE A 127 3.57 -4.64 14.15
N GLY A 128 4.55 -3.74 14.01
CA GLY A 128 5.73 -3.62 14.86
C GLY A 128 5.42 -3.44 16.35
N LEU A 129 4.28 -2.81 16.67
CA LEU A 129 3.81 -2.67 18.05
C LEU A 129 3.59 -4.01 18.77
N ARG A 130 3.35 -5.10 18.04
CA ARG A 130 3.24 -6.46 18.59
C ARG A 130 4.47 -7.31 18.31
N ARG A 131 5.09 -7.14 17.13
CA ARG A 131 6.28 -7.88 16.71
C ARG A 131 7.33 -6.93 16.13
N PRO A 132 8.18 -6.32 16.98
CA PRO A 132 9.02 -5.19 16.59
C PRO A 132 9.97 -5.52 15.45
N LEU A 133 10.62 -6.69 15.49
CA LEU A 133 11.57 -7.10 14.45
C LEU A 133 10.89 -7.31 13.09
N LEU A 134 9.74 -8.01 13.06
CA LEU A 134 9.03 -8.26 11.80
C LEU A 134 8.40 -6.99 11.26
N GLY A 135 7.83 -6.14 12.12
CA GLY A 135 7.27 -4.86 11.70
C GLY A 135 8.33 -3.90 11.16
N ALA A 136 9.48 -3.79 11.84
CA ALA A 136 10.61 -2.99 11.37
C ALA A 136 11.18 -3.53 10.06
N PHE A 137 11.25 -4.85 9.89
CA PHE A 137 11.67 -5.46 8.62
C PHE A 137 10.71 -5.11 7.48
N ILE A 138 9.39 -5.26 7.69
CA ILE A 138 8.38 -4.91 6.68
C ILE A 138 8.46 -3.41 6.33
N ALA A 139 8.52 -2.55 7.35
CA ALA A 139 8.63 -1.10 7.14
C ALA A 139 9.93 -0.72 6.42
N GLY A 140 11.06 -1.33 6.79
CA GLY A 140 12.35 -1.08 6.14
C GLY A 140 12.38 -1.54 4.69
N VAL A 141 11.85 -2.72 4.38
CA VAL A 141 11.73 -3.22 2.99
C VAL A 141 10.81 -2.32 2.17
N ALA A 142 9.67 -1.92 2.71
CA ALA A 142 8.73 -1.03 2.03
C ALA A 142 9.33 0.37 1.80
N ALA A 143 10.05 0.93 2.78
CA ALA A 143 10.75 2.20 2.62
C ALA A 143 11.88 2.11 1.59
N GLY A 144 12.65 1.01 1.57
CA GLY A 144 13.65 0.75 0.54
C GLY A 144 13.03 0.66 -0.86
N ALA A 145 11.90 -0.02 -1.00
CA ALA A 145 11.15 -0.09 -2.25
C ALA A 145 10.58 1.29 -2.67
N ALA A 146 10.19 2.14 -1.72
CA ALA A 146 9.78 3.51 -1.99
C ALA A 146 10.92 4.35 -2.59
N ILE A 147 12.15 4.20 -2.07
CA ILE A 147 13.35 4.86 -2.62
C ILE A 147 13.57 4.47 -4.08
N ILE A 148 13.40 3.18 -4.42
CA ILE A 148 13.57 2.65 -5.78
C ILE A 148 12.40 3.06 -6.69
N SER A 149 11.24 3.42 -6.12
CA SER A 149 10.05 3.83 -6.89
C SER A 149 10.11 5.26 -7.38
N THR A 150 10.59 6.18 -6.55
CA THR A 150 10.56 7.61 -6.85
C THR A 150 11.89 8.28 -6.53
N THR A 151 12.12 8.65 -5.27
CA THR A 151 13.32 9.37 -4.84
C THR A 151 13.78 8.90 -3.47
N LEU A 152 15.09 9.07 -3.19
CA LEU A 152 15.67 8.84 -1.87
C LEU A 152 14.93 9.63 -0.78
N PHE A 153 14.62 10.89 -1.06
CA PHE A 153 13.95 11.77 -0.11
C PHE A 153 12.55 11.28 0.27
N ALA A 154 11.77 10.82 -0.71
CA ALA A 154 10.43 10.29 -0.45
C ALA A 154 10.47 9.06 0.46
N GLY A 155 11.41 8.15 0.25
CA GLY A 155 11.54 6.96 1.10
C GLY A 155 12.03 7.25 2.51
N CYS A 156 13.00 8.17 2.69
CA CYS A 156 13.43 8.60 4.01
C CYS A 156 12.31 9.30 4.80
N TRP A 157 11.48 10.11 4.12
CA TRP A 157 10.34 10.79 4.73
C TRP A 157 9.28 9.83 5.29
N LEU A 158 9.17 8.61 4.76
CA LEU A 158 8.22 7.61 5.27
C LEU A 158 8.63 7.04 6.63
N LEU A 159 9.88 7.22 7.05
CA LEU A 159 10.44 6.68 8.30
C LEU A 159 10.60 7.73 9.41
N VAL A 160 10.32 8.99 9.11
CA VAL A 160 10.39 10.13 10.06
C VAL A 160 8.99 10.44 10.55
#